data_AF-A0A3S1B7Y9-F1
#
_entry.id   AF-A0A3S1B7Y9-F1
#
_cell.length_a   1.000
_cell.length_b   1.000
_cell.length_c   1.000
_cell.angle_alpha   90.00
_cell.angle_beta   90.00
_cell.angle_gamma   90.00
#
_symmetry.space_group_name_H-M   'P 1'
#
loop_
_entity.id
_entity.type
_entity.pdbx_description
1 polymer ?
#
loop_
_entity_poly.entity_id
_entity_poly.type
_entity_poly.pdbx_seq_one_letter_code
_entity_poly.pdbx_strand_id
1 'polypeptide(L)'
;MKKILVCLFTILVIGVINYLCTLFMEVKFVDASFFVGLCSVIFINFFTSPGGFTSDIARLQIQGQTGIKVDQEKSRFNPSLPFYTAIIYTILSTIATFIYYRAYFL
;
A
#
# COMPACT_ATOMS: atom_id res chain seq x y z
N MET A 1 -15.30 -11.91 -11.80
CA MET A 1 -15.61 -10.50 -12.15
C MET A 1 -15.28 -9.53 -11.01
N LYS A 2 -15.89 -9.65 -9.81
CA LYS A 2 -15.65 -8.71 -8.68
C LYS A 2 -14.17 -8.51 -8.32
N LYS A 3 -13.37 -9.58 -8.25
CA LYS A 3 -11.93 -9.52 -7.90
C LYS A 3 -11.09 -8.75 -8.93
N ILE A 4 -11.32 -9.00 -10.22
CA ILE A 4 -10.59 -8.32 -11.32
C ILE A 4 -10.91 -6.82 -11.31
N LEU A 5 -12.17 -6.46 -11.08
CA LEU A 5 -12.61 -5.07 -10.99
C LEU A 5 -11.92 -4.35 -9.83
N VAL A 6 -11.77 -5.01 -8.67
CA VAL A 6 -11.01 -4.47 -7.53
C VAL A 6 -9.54 -4.26 -7.86
N CYS A 7 -8.87 -5.21 -8.53
CA CYS A 7 -7.49 -5.02 -8.99
C CYS A 7 -7.37 -3.82 -9.93
N LEU A 8 -8.25 -3.74 -10.94
CA LEU A 8 -8.20 -2.71 -11.97
C LEU A 8 -8.44 -1.32 -11.36
N PHE A 9 -9.40 -1.22 -10.43
CA PHE A 9 -9.64 -0.01 -9.66
C PHE A 9 -8.43 0.36 -8.79
N THR A 10 -7.79 -0.62 -8.13
CA THR A 10 -6.59 -0.37 -7.32
C THR A 10 -5.44 0.18 -8.16
N ILE A 11 -5.18 -0.41 -9.33
CA ILE A 11 -4.14 0.08 -10.26
C ILE A 11 -4.47 1.51 -10.72
N LEU A 12 -5.74 1.78 -11.05
CA LEU A 12 -6.19 3.10 -11.46
C LEU A 12 -5.94 4.13 -10.35
N VAL A 13 -6.32 3.83 -9.11
CA VAL A 13 -6.10 4.71 -7.96
C VAL A 13 -4.61 4.98 -7.73
N ILE A 14 -3.76 3.95 -7.73
CA ILE A 14 -2.30 4.12 -7.57
C ILE A 14 -1.74 4.95 -8.73
N GLY A 15 -2.21 4.72 -9.96
CA GLY A 15 -1.79 5.48 -11.14
C GLY A 15 -2.18 6.96 -11.08
N VAL A 16 -3.40 7.26 -10.62
CA VAL A 16 -3.85 8.65 -10.39
C VAL A 16 -3.01 9.32 -9.31
N ILE A 17 -2.75 8.65 -8.19
CA ILE A 17 -1.89 9.19 -7.13
C ILE A 17 -0.48 9.47 -7.68
N ASN A 18 0.08 8.55 -8.46
CA ASN A 18 1.40 8.75 -9.07
C ASN A 18 1.41 9.95 -10.02
N TYR A 19 0.39 10.07 -10.87
CA TYR A 19 0.25 11.22 -11.76
C TYR A 19 0.13 12.54 -10.99
N LEU A 20 -0.68 12.58 -9.92
CA LEU A 20 -0.76 13.76 -9.06
C LEU A 20 0.60 14.10 -8.44
N CYS A 21 1.33 13.12 -7.90
CA CYS A 21 2.68 13.34 -7.37
C CYS A 21 3.62 13.94 -8.42
N THR A 22 3.54 13.50 -9.68
CA THR A 22 4.38 14.05 -10.76
C THR A 22 4.05 15.51 -11.08
N LEU A 23 2.78 15.90 -10.97
CA LEU A 23 2.37 17.30 -11.17
C LEU A 23 2.85 18.19 -10.02
N PHE A 24 2.77 17.73 -8.77
CA PHE A 24 3.19 18.53 -7.61
C PHE A 24 4.71 18.64 -7.46
N MET A 25 5.46 17.61 -7.85
CA MET A 25 6.91 17.54 -7.65
C MET A 25 7.70 17.85 -8.93
N GLU A 26 7.03 18.06 -10.06
CA GLU A 26 7.64 18.28 -11.39
C GLU A 26 8.63 17.17 -11.81
N VAL A 27 8.42 15.94 -11.30
CA VAL A 27 9.24 14.76 -11.61
C VAL A 27 8.61 13.89 -12.69
N LYS A 28 9.40 13.05 -13.36
CA LYS A 28 8.86 12.11 -14.33
C LYS A 28 8.04 11.02 -13.65
N PHE A 29 7.05 10.50 -14.37
CA PHE A 29 6.19 9.42 -13.89
C PHE A 29 6.94 8.18 -13.41
N VAL A 30 8.02 7.81 -14.13
CA VAL A 30 8.85 6.64 -13.82
C VAL A 30 9.72 6.86 -12.58
N ASP A 31 10.04 8.11 -12.23
CA ASP A 31 10.85 8.44 -11.06
C ASP A 31 10.01 8.35 -9.78
N ALA A 32 8.74 8.74 -9.86
CA ALA A 32 7.79 8.69 -8.74
C ALA A 32 7.13 7.31 -8.56
N SER A 33 6.98 6.52 -9.63
CA SER A 33 6.16 5.29 -9.63
C SER A 33 6.60 4.25 -8.60
N PHE A 34 7.90 4.07 -8.42
CA PHE A 34 8.44 3.14 -7.41
C PHE A 34 8.06 3.57 -5.99
N PHE A 35 8.30 4.84 -5.65
CA PHE A 35 8.00 5.36 -4.32
C PHE A 35 6.50 5.37 -4.03
N VAL A 36 5.68 5.78 -4.99
CA VAL A 36 4.22 5.78 -4.86
C VAL A 36 3.68 4.36 -4.72
N GLY A 37 4.22 3.40 -5.48
CA GLY A 37 3.92 1.98 -5.33
C GLY A 37 4.24 1.47 -3.92
N LEU A 38 5.46 1.73 -3.43
CA LEU A 38 5.92 1.30 -2.11
C LEU A 38 5.09 1.93 -0.98
N CYS A 39 4.80 3.23 -1.05
CA CYS A 39 3.89 3.89 -0.12
C CYS A 39 2.50 3.25 -0.14
N SER A 40 1.96 2.95 -1.33
CA SER A 40 0.66 2.30 -1.47
C SER A 40 0.62 0.92 -0.83
N VAL A 41 1.68 0.12 -0.95
CA VAL A 41 1.81 -1.19 -0.28
C VAL A 41 1.73 -1.03 1.24
N ILE A 42 2.49 -0.09 1.80
CA ILE A 42 2.50 0.19 3.25
C ILE A 42 1.12 0.65 3.72
N PHE A 43 0.51 1.60 3.00
CA PHE A 43 -0.81 2.13 3.32
C PHE A 43 -1.88 1.02 3.30
N ILE A 44 -1.94 0.23 2.22
CA ILE A 44 -2.94 -0.85 2.10
C ILE A 44 -2.73 -1.91 3.19
N ASN A 45 -1.48 -2.26 3.50
CA ASN A 45 -1.17 -3.21 4.56
C ASN A 45 -1.64 -2.72 5.93
N PHE A 46 -1.40 -1.44 6.24
CA PHE A 46 -1.82 -0.81 7.48
C PHE A 46 -3.34 -0.89 7.68
N PHE A 47 -4.12 -0.60 6.64
CA PHE A 47 -5.59 -0.66 6.71
C PHE A 47 -6.17 -2.07 6.61
N THR A 48 -5.44 -3.03 6.06
CA THR A 48 -5.92 -4.42 5.89
C THR A 48 -5.52 -5.32 7.06
N SER A 49 -4.46 -4.99 7.81
CA SER A 49 -3.93 -5.84 8.88
C SER A 49 -4.90 -5.93 10.07
N PRO A 50 -5.39 -7.13 10.43
CA PRO A 50 -6.15 -7.32 11.65
C PRO A 50 -5.22 -7.24 12.87
N GLY A 51 -5.63 -6.53 13.92
CA GLY A 51 -4.88 -6.46 15.19
C GLY A 51 -3.51 -5.78 15.09
N GLY A 52 -3.40 -4.67 14.36
CA GLY A 52 -2.18 -3.88 14.28
C GLY A 52 -1.96 -2.96 15.51
N PHE A 53 -0.80 -2.30 15.54
CA PHE A 53 -0.36 -1.41 16.64
C PHE A 53 -1.42 -0.38 17.08
N THR A 54 -2.05 0.30 16.12
CA THR A 54 -3.10 1.29 16.42
C THR A 54 -4.34 0.65 17.05
N SER A 55 -4.72 -0.54 16.58
CA SER A 55 -5.84 -1.30 17.14
C SER A 55 -5.55 -1.75 18.57
N ASP A 56 -4.30 -2.09 18.88
CA ASP A 56 -3.89 -2.48 20.22
C ASP A 56 -3.83 -1.30 21.19
N ILE A 57 -3.39 -0.12 20.75
CA ILE A 57 -3.47 1.11 21.56
C ILE A 57 -4.93 1.42 21.90
N ALA A 58 -5.82 1.41 20.91
CA ALA A 58 -7.25 1.66 21.13
C ALA A 58 -7.85 0.63 22.10
N ARG A 59 -7.45 -0.64 21.97
CA ARG A 59 -7.86 -1.72 22.87
C ARG A 59 -7.42 -1.48 24.31
N LEU A 60 -6.15 -1.14 24.53
CA LEU A 60 -5.60 -0.83 25.85
C LEU A 60 -6.30 0.38 26.48
N GLN A 61 -6.61 1.40 25.69
CA GLN A 61 -7.35 2.57 26.16
C GLN A 61 -8.77 2.19 26.60
N ILE A 62 -9.51 1.42 25.81
CA ILE A 62 -10.87 0.97 26.14
C ILE A 62 -10.85 0.05 27.37
N GLN A 63 -9.91 -0.89 27.44
CA GLN A 63 -9.72 -1.78 28.59
C GLN A 63 -9.39 -1.00 29.86
N GLY A 64 -8.55 0.03 29.77
CA GLY A 64 -8.22 0.93 30.89
C GLY A 64 -9.41 1.77 31.36
N GLN A 65 -10.30 2.19 30.46
CA GLN A 65 -11.49 2.99 30.78
C GLN A 65 -12.64 2.15 31.35
N THR A 66 -12.84 0.94 30.83
CA THR A 66 -14.00 0.11 31.17
C THR A 66 -13.70 -0.95 32.23
N GLY A 67 -12.43 -1.28 32.44
CA GLY A 67 -12.01 -2.41 33.27
C GLY A 67 -12.32 -3.78 32.66
N ILE A 68 -12.95 -3.82 31.49
CA ILE A 68 -13.34 -5.07 30.81
C ILE A 68 -12.17 -5.55 29.96
N LYS A 69 -11.77 -6.81 30.15
CA LYS A 69 -10.74 -7.44 29.33
C LYS A 69 -11.25 -7.61 27.90
N VAL A 70 -10.71 -6.80 26.99
CA VAL A 70 -10.96 -6.94 25.55
C VAL A 70 -9.95 -7.94 25.01
N ASP A 71 -10.42 -9.10 24.53
CA ASP A 71 -9.55 -10.12 23.97
C ASP A 71 -8.78 -9.59 22.76
N GLN A 72 -7.51 -9.99 22.64
CA GLN A 72 -6.69 -9.64 21.49
C GLN A 72 -7.11 -10.45 20.27
N GLU A 73 -7.43 -9.78 19.17
CA GLU A 73 -7.48 -10.44 17.88
C GLU A 73 -6.06 -10.81 17.47
N LYS A 74 -5.77 -12.12 17.41
CA LYS A 74 -4.47 -12.59 16.91
C LYS A 74 -4.29 -12.05 15.50
N SER A 75 -3.26 -11.22 15.29
CA SER A 75 -2.91 -10.73 13.95
C SER A 75 -2.62 -11.92 13.05
N ARG A 76 -3.56 -12.21 12.15
CA ARG A 76 -3.37 -13.20 11.08
C ARG A 76 -3.03 -12.40 9.84
N PHE A 77 -1.88 -12.69 9.25
CA PHE A 77 -1.51 -12.12 7.96
C PHE A 77 -2.46 -12.67 6.89
N ASN A 78 -3.52 -11.90 6.59
CA ASN A 78 -4.49 -12.21 5.55
C ASN A 78 -4.46 -11.08 4.50
N PRO A 79 -3.45 -11.08 3.62
CA PRO A 79 -3.24 -10.01 2.66
C PRO A 79 -4.44 -9.87 1.70
N SER A 80 -4.91 -8.64 1.53
CA SER A 80 -6.03 -8.33 0.66
C SER A 80 -5.62 -8.36 -0.82
N LEU A 81 -6.61 -8.52 -1.69
CA LEU A 81 -6.40 -8.48 -3.15
C LEU A 81 -5.73 -7.16 -3.63
N PRO A 82 -6.09 -5.98 -3.11
CA PRO A 82 -5.39 -4.73 -3.40
C PRO A 82 -3.93 -4.73 -2.95
N PHE A 83 -3.60 -5.39 -1.84
CA PHE A 83 -2.23 -5.47 -1.34
C PHE A 83 -1.31 -6.19 -2.34
N TYR A 84 -1.74 -7.35 -2.85
CA TYR A 84 -1.01 -8.05 -3.91
C TYR A 84 -0.88 -7.20 -5.18
N THR A 85 -1.94 -6.48 -5.53
CA THR A 85 -1.95 -5.60 -6.70
C THR A 85 -0.92 -4.47 -6.57
N ALA A 86 -0.82 -3.86 -5.40
CA ALA A 86 0.16 -2.81 -5.12
C ALA A 86 1.60 -3.34 -5.14
N ILE A 87 1.83 -4.57 -4.64
CA ILE A 87 3.14 -5.23 -4.74
C ILE A 87 3.52 -5.42 -6.22
N ILE A 88 2.61 -5.96 -7.04
CA ILE A 88 2.85 -6.17 -8.47
C ILE A 88 3.15 -4.83 -9.15
N TYR A 89 2.37 -3.79 -8.87
CA TYR A 89 2.62 -2.45 -9.40
C TYR A 89 4.02 -1.94 -9.02
N THR A 90 4.45 -2.16 -7.77
CA THR A 90 5.77 -1.73 -7.29
C THR A 90 6.89 -2.48 -8.01
N ILE A 91 6.77 -3.80 -8.16
CA ILE A 91 7.75 -4.62 -8.90
C ILE A 91 7.84 -4.17 -10.36
N LEU A 92 6.70 -3.97 -11.03
CA LEU A 92 6.66 -3.48 -12.40
C LEU A 92 7.27 -2.08 -12.53
N SER A 93 7.02 -1.21 -11.56
CA SER A 93 7.60 0.13 -11.52
C SER A 93 9.12 0.06 -11.38
N THR A 94 9.64 -0.80 -10.50
CA THR A 94 11.09 -1.04 -10.37
C THR A 94 11.69 -1.47 -11.70
N ILE A 95 11.10 -2.47 -12.35
CA ILE A 95 11.56 -2.98 -13.66
C ILE A 95 11.52 -1.86 -14.71
N ALA A 96 10.43 -1.08 -14.75
CA ALA A 96 10.29 0.04 -15.68
C ALA A 96 11.37 1.11 -15.46
N THR A 97 11.70 1.43 -14.20
CA THR A 97 12.79 2.36 -13.87
C THR A 97 14.14 1.84 -14.36
N PHE A 98 14.46 0.55 -14.15
CA PHE A 98 15.69 -0.05 -14.68
C PHE A 98 15.76 -0.02 -16.21
N ILE A 99 14.66 -0.31 -16.91
CA ILE A 99 14.60 -0.25 -18.37
C ILE A 99 14.76 1.18 -18.88
N TYR A 100 14.11 2.15 -18.23
CA TYR A 100 14.16 3.56 -18.61
C TYR A 100 15.58 4.12 -18.45
N TYR A 101 16.26 3.78 -17.35
CA TYR A 101 17.62 4.22 -17.08
C TYR A 101 18.70 3.26 -17.56
N ARG A 102 18.37 2.27 -18.40
CA ARG A 102 19.33 1.25 -18.88
C ARG A 102 20.58 1.86 -19.51
N ALA A 103 20.44 3.00 -20.19
CA ALA A 103 21.52 3.69 -20.88
C ALA A 103 22.53 4.35 -19.93
N TYR A 104 22.20 4.50 -18.64
CA TYR A 104 23.13 4.95 -17.61
C TYR A 104 23.94 3.80 -17.00
N PHE A 105 23.53 2.55 -17.22
CA PHE A 105 24.18 1.35 -16.66
C PHE A 105 25.08 0.62 -17.67
N LEU A 106 25.04 1.02 -18.94
CA LEU A 106 25.86 0.52 -20.06
C LEU A 106 26.90 1.58 -20.44
#